data_AF-A0A316TG04-F1
#
_entry.id   AF-A0A316TG04-F1
#
_cell.length_a   1.000
_cell.length_b   1.000
_cell.length_c   1.000
_cell.angle_alpha   90.00
_cell.angle_beta   90.00
_cell.angle_gamma   90.00
#
_symmetry.space_group_name_H-M   'P 1'
#
loop_
_entity.id
_entity.type
_entity.pdbx_description
1 polymer ?
#
loop_
_entity_poly.entity_id
_entity_poly.type
_entity_poly.pdbx_seq_one_letter_code
_entity_poly.pdbx_strand_id
1 'polypeptide(L)'
;MIRESFAQSGMTQDQLTRACGIPRSTLANLLSPTAQPRVVHVGQMVKIAVAMGVDAREWVHKLERFERSIGGTSSMVTVQKRAARRAPGE
;
A
#
# COMPACT_ATOMS: atom_id res chain seq x y z
N MET A 1 2.29 -1.17 -11.48
CA MET A 1 1.81 -2.20 -10.54
C MET A 1 0.37 -1.97 -10.08
N ILE A 2 0.04 -1.42 -8.89
CA ILE A 2 -1.37 -1.42 -8.40
C ILE A 2 -2.35 -0.71 -9.36
N ARG A 3 -2.03 0.52 -9.79
CA ARG A 3 -2.89 1.31 -10.70
C ARG A 3 -3.09 0.63 -12.05
N GLU A 4 -2.02 0.05 -12.56
CA GLU A 4 -1.99 -0.66 -13.85
C GLU A 4 -2.84 -1.93 -13.80
N SER A 5 -2.65 -2.77 -12.77
CA SER A 5 -3.46 -3.97 -12.59
C SER A 5 -4.93 -3.63 -12.32
N PHE A 6 -5.21 -2.53 -11.62
CA PHE A 6 -6.59 -2.03 -11.48
C PHE A 6 -7.20 -1.68 -12.83
N ALA A 7 -6.49 -0.96 -13.69
CA ALA A 7 -6.96 -0.64 -15.04
C ALA A 7 -7.21 -1.88 -15.91
N GLN A 8 -6.41 -2.94 -15.73
CA GLN A 8 -6.56 -4.22 -16.46
C GLN A 8 -7.68 -5.11 -15.90
N SER A 9 -8.00 -4.98 -14.61
CA SER A 9 -8.99 -5.83 -13.94
C SER A 9 -10.43 -5.64 -14.43
N GLY A 10 -10.73 -4.52 -15.09
CA GLY A 10 -12.10 -4.12 -15.46
C GLY A 10 -13.00 -3.82 -14.26
N MET A 11 -12.48 -3.85 -13.03
CA MET A 11 -13.26 -3.58 -11.82
C MET A 11 -13.48 -2.08 -11.65
N THR A 12 -14.68 -1.72 -11.18
CA THR A 12 -14.91 -0.43 -10.56
C THR A 12 -14.25 -0.38 -9.18
N GLN A 13 -14.00 0.83 -8.68
CA GLN A 13 -13.45 1.02 -7.34
C GLN A 13 -14.40 0.50 -6.23
N ASP A 14 -15.71 0.48 -6.47
CA ASP A 14 -16.68 -0.10 -5.52
C ASP A 14 -16.54 -1.62 -5.43
N GLN A 15 -16.44 -2.28 -6.59
CA GLN A 15 -16.22 -3.72 -6.66
C GLN A 15 -14.90 -4.11 -6.00
N LEU A 16 -13.82 -3.36 -6.25
CA LEU A 16 -12.55 -3.61 -5.59
C LEU A 16 -12.65 -3.40 -4.08
N THR A 17 -13.33 -2.33 -3.62
CA THR A 17 -13.57 -2.06 -2.18
C THR A 17 -14.23 -3.27 -1.52
N ARG A 18 -15.28 -3.82 -2.13
CA ARG A 18 -16.01 -4.99 -1.62
C ARG A 18 -15.15 -6.25 -1.63
N ALA A 19 -14.37 -6.45 -2.70
CA ALA A 19 -13.55 -7.65 -2.87
C ALA A 19 -12.34 -7.70 -1.91
N CYS A 20 -11.65 -6.58 -1.68
CA CYS A 20 -10.45 -6.54 -0.83
C CYS A 20 -10.70 -6.04 0.60
N GLY A 21 -11.89 -5.51 0.89
CA GLY A 21 -12.27 -4.98 2.21
C GLY A 21 -11.52 -3.70 2.60
N ILE A 22 -10.91 -3.00 1.65
CA ILE A 22 -10.20 -1.73 1.88
C ILE A 22 -11.15 -0.57 1.60
N PRO A 23 -11.25 0.44 2.49
CA PRO A 23 -12.15 1.57 2.30
C PRO A 23 -11.97 2.26 0.95
N ARG A 24 -13.08 2.70 0.35
CA ARG A 24 -13.09 3.39 -0.95
C ARG A 24 -12.16 4.60 -0.95
N SER A 25 -12.15 5.41 0.11
CA SER A 25 -11.27 6.58 0.22
C SER A 25 -9.78 6.21 0.23
N THR A 26 -9.42 5.10 0.87
CA THR A 26 -8.05 4.55 0.85
C THR A 26 -7.67 4.12 -0.57
N LEU A 27 -8.55 3.40 -1.27
CA LEU A 27 -8.31 3.01 -2.66
C LEU A 27 -8.26 4.24 -3.59
N ALA A 28 -9.07 5.28 -3.36
CA ALA A 28 -9.05 6.50 -4.16
C ALA A 28 -7.68 7.18 -4.09
N ASN A 29 -7.16 7.29 -2.87
CA ASN A 29 -5.84 7.88 -2.63
C ASN A 29 -4.73 7.02 -3.24
N LEU A 30 -4.84 5.69 -3.17
CA LEU A 30 -3.84 4.78 -3.74
C LEU A 30 -3.83 4.84 -5.28
N LEU A 31 -5.02 4.92 -5.88
CA LEU A 31 -5.21 4.89 -7.32
C LEU A 31 -5.06 6.25 -8.00
N SER A 32 -5.16 7.35 -7.25
CA SER A 32 -5.05 8.70 -7.79
C SER A 32 -3.69 8.96 -8.46
N PRO A 33 -3.64 9.39 -9.74
CA PRO A 33 -2.38 9.62 -10.46
C PRO A 33 -1.49 10.67 -9.77
N THR A 34 -2.08 11.64 -9.08
CA THR A 34 -1.40 12.75 -8.41
C THR A 34 -1.06 12.49 -6.95
N ALA A 35 -1.45 11.32 -6.40
CA ALA A 35 -1.10 11.00 -5.02
C ALA A 35 0.41 10.75 -4.89
N GLN A 36 1.02 11.39 -3.90
CA GLN A 36 2.40 11.12 -3.50
C GLN A 36 2.59 9.63 -3.16
N PRO A 37 3.79 9.06 -3.37
CA PRO A 37 4.10 7.70 -2.95
C PRO A 37 3.81 7.51 -1.47
N ARG A 38 3.01 6.49 -1.13
CA ARG A 38 2.70 6.14 0.26
C ARG A 38 3.18 4.74 0.55
N VAL A 39 3.63 4.53 1.78
CA VAL A 39 3.87 3.18 2.30
C VAL A 39 2.53 2.45 2.35
N VAL A 40 2.45 1.34 1.61
CA VAL A 40 1.31 0.43 1.64
C VAL A 40 1.72 -0.79 2.44
N HIS A 41 0.91 -1.18 3.41
CA HIS A 41 1.21 -2.39 4.18
C HIS A 41 1.14 -3.62 3.25
N VAL A 42 2.11 -4.53 3.33
CA VAL A 42 2.18 -5.73 2.47
C VAL A 42 0.87 -6.51 2.50
N GLY A 43 0.25 -6.67 3.67
CA GLY A 43 -1.06 -7.31 3.80
C GLY A 43 -2.20 -6.63 3.02
N GLN A 44 -2.19 -5.30 2.88
CA GLN A 44 -3.15 -4.59 2.04
C GLN A 44 -2.85 -4.81 0.56
N MET A 45 -1.58 -4.80 0.18
CA MET A 45 -1.13 -5.08 -1.17
C MET A 45 -1.55 -6.49 -1.62
N VAL A 46 -1.37 -7.51 -0.77
CA VAL A 46 -1.80 -8.89 -1.03
C VAL A 46 -3.32 -8.97 -1.23
N LYS A 47 -4.11 -8.32 -0.36
CA LYS A 47 -5.58 -8.29 -0.50
C LYS A 47 -6.02 -7.68 -1.83
N ILE A 48 -5.36 -6.61 -2.27
CA ILE A 48 -5.65 -5.95 -3.55
C ILE A 48 -5.28 -6.86 -4.72
N ALA A 49 -4.11 -7.51 -4.69
CA ALA A 49 -3.67 -8.43 -5.73
C ALA A 49 -4.66 -9.59 -5.91
N VAL A 50 -5.01 -10.26 -4.80
CA VAL A 50 -5.96 -11.38 -4.81
C VAL A 50 -7.33 -10.95 -5.33
N ALA A 51 -7.82 -9.78 -4.91
CA ALA A 51 -9.11 -9.27 -5.37
C ALA A 51 -9.15 -8.99 -6.88
N MET A 52 -8.01 -8.65 -7.49
CA MET A 52 -7.90 -8.41 -8.94
C MET A 52 -7.47 -9.66 -9.72
N GLY A 53 -7.34 -10.83 -9.07
CA GLY A 53 -6.88 -12.06 -9.70
C GLY A 53 -5.40 -12.06 -10.10
N VAL A 54 -4.59 -11.18 -9.49
CA VAL A 54 -3.16 -11.06 -9.76
C VAL A 54 -2.38 -11.89 -8.75
N ASP A 55 -1.28 -12.52 -9.18
CA ASP A 55 -0.39 -13.23 -8.27
C ASP A 55 0.33 -12.26 -7.33
N ALA A 56 -0.05 -12.30 -6.06
CA ALA A 56 0.56 -11.49 -5.01
C ALA A 56 2.05 -11.77 -4.83
N ARG A 57 2.53 -12.99 -5.13
CA ARG A 57 3.95 -13.35 -5.05
C ARG A 57 4.77 -12.58 -6.07
N GLU A 58 4.24 -12.40 -7.27
CA GLU A 58 4.88 -11.60 -8.31
C GLU A 58 5.08 -10.15 -7.85
N TRP A 59 4.08 -9.58 -7.18
CA TRP A 59 4.16 -8.23 -6.62
C TRP A 59 5.18 -8.10 -5.51
N VAL A 60 5.23 -9.07 -4.59
CA VAL A 60 6.24 -9.11 -3.52
C VAL A 60 7.64 -9.18 -4.12
N HIS A 61 7.88 -10.05 -5.10
CA HIS A 61 9.18 -10.14 -5.76
C HIS A 61 9.55 -8.88 -6.54
N LYS A 62 8.59 -8.21 -7.18
CA LYS A 62 8.82 -6.90 -7.84
C LYS A 62 9.23 -5.85 -6.81
N LEU A 63 8.59 -5.82 -5.64
CA LEU A 63 8.94 -4.91 -4.55
C LEU A 63 10.34 -5.20 -3.99
N GLU A 64 10.66 -6.47 -3.68
CA GLU A 64 11.98 -6.89 -3.19
C GLU A 64 13.11 -6.57 -4.18
N ARG A 65 12.84 -6.70 -5.49
CA ARG A 65 13.81 -6.31 -6.53
C ARG A 65 13.97 -4.80 -6.59
N PHE A 66 12.87 -4.05 -6.51
CA PHE A 66 12.90 -2.59 -6.48
C PHE A 66 13.71 -2.10 -5.27
N GLU A 67 13.44 -2.61 -4.07
CA GLU A 67 14.17 -2.28 -2.84
C GLU A 67 15.67 -2.61 -2.92
N ARG A 68 16.04 -3.75 -3.53
CA ARG A 68 17.45 -4.07 -3.78
C ARG A 68 18.09 -3.13 -4.80
N SER A 69 17.35 -2.72 -5.83
CA SER A 69 17.86 -1.84 -6.89
C SER A 69 18.13 -0.41 -6.44
N ILE A 70 17.36 0.08 -5.45
CA ILE A 70 17.58 1.39 -4.81
C ILE A 70 18.67 1.35 -3.72
N GLY A 71 19.28 0.18 -3.49
CA GLY A 71 20.53 0.03 -2.74
C GLY A 71 20.38 0.09 -1.22
N GLY A 72 20.18 -1.06 -0.58
CA GLY A 72 20.80 -1.44 0.71
C GLY A 72 20.75 -0.48 1.90
N THR A 73 19.91 0.55 1.90
CA THR A 73 19.89 1.59 2.93
C THR A 73 18.44 1.92 3.27
N SER A 74 17.85 1.17 4.20
CA SER A 74 17.24 1.74 5.40
C SER A 74 16.45 0.67 6.13
N SER A 75 16.92 0.36 7.33
CA SER A 75 16.08 -0.12 8.42
C SER A 75 14.89 0.85 8.60
N MET A 76 13.77 0.59 7.94
CA MET A 76 12.48 1.18 8.31
C MET A 76 11.74 0.22 9.26
N VAL A 77 12.42 -0.12 10.35
CA VAL A 77 11.78 -0.66 11.55
C VAL A 77 11.55 0.51 12.50
N THR A 78 10.28 0.88 12.64
CA THR A 78 9.69 1.60 13.78
C THR A 78 9.79 3.13 13.79
N VAL A 79 8.70 3.79 13.35
CA VAL A 79 8.18 4.96 14.08
C VAL A 79 6.86 4.56 14.72
N GLN A 80 6.93 3.73 15.77
CA GLN A 80 5.85 3.62 16.74
C GLN A 80 5.90 4.83 17.66
N LYS A 81 5.08 5.82 17.31
CA LYS A 81 4.16 6.53 18.21
C LYS A 81 4.36 6.27 19.72
N ARG A 82 5.11 7.15 20.39
CA ARG A 82 4.84 7.52 21.79
C ARG A 82 4.84 9.04 21.94
N ALA A 83 3.75 9.64 21.46
CA ALA A 83 3.23 10.85 22.08
C ALA A 83 2.59 10.44 23.42
N ALA A 84 3.29 10.71 24.53
CA ALA A 84 2.70 10.69 25.86
C ALA A 84 3.27 11.88 26.65
N ARG A 85 2.53 12.99 26.56
CA ARG A 85 2.31 14.03 27.59
C ARG A 85 3.31 14.07 28.76
N ARG A 86 4.09 15.15 28.83
CA ARG A 86 4.35 15.88 30.08
C ARG A 86 4.62 17.35 29.73
N ALA A 87 3.63 18.20 30.01
CA ALA A 87 3.85 19.62 30.16
C ALA A 87 4.64 19.83 31.47
N PRO A 88 5.71 20.63 31.51
CA PRO A 88 6.16 21.22 32.76
C PRO A 88 5.29 22.45 33.03
N GLY A 89 4.51 22.38 34.11
CA GLY A 89 4.03 23.59 34.75
C GLY A 89 5.15 24.12 35.63
N GLU A 90 5.49 25.39 35.43
CA GLU A 90 6.03 26.30 36.44
C GLU A 90 5.31 27.65 36.29
#